data_AF-A0A966QFR7-F1
#
_entry.id   AF-A0A966QFR7-F1
#
_cell.length_a   1.000
_cell.length_b   1.000
_cell.length_c   1.000
_cell.angle_alpha   90.00
_cell.angle_beta   90.00
_cell.angle_gamma   90.00
#
_symmetry.space_group_name_H-M   'P 1'
#
loop_
_entity.id
_entity.type
_entity.pdbx_description
1 polymer ?
#
loop_
_entity_poly.entity_id
_entity_poly.type
_entity_poly.pdbx_seq_one_letter_code
_entity_poly.pdbx_strand_id
1 'polypeptide(L)' 'MFDAFTKVVAQADARGEFINAGQIDALAAMVAESNKRMDAVNRITSNASAIVTNAARDLFEAQPALTAPGGNAYTSRR' A
#
# COMPACT_ATOMS: atom_id res chain seq x y z
N MET A 1 -11.55 8.89 0.34
CA MET A 1 -10.11 8.53 0.20
C MET A 1 -9.51 9.48 -0.82
N PHE A 2 -8.32 10.03 -0.57
CA PHE A 2 -7.61 10.89 -1.53
C PHE A 2 -6.41 10.15 -2.12
N ASP A 3 -6.24 10.29 -3.43
CA ASP A 3 -4.98 10.03 -4.12
C ASP A 3 -4.10 11.30 -4.18
N ALA A 4 -2.95 11.23 -4.85
CA ALA A 4 -2.03 12.36 -4.94
C ALA A 4 -2.68 13.61 -5.58
N PHE A 5 -3.52 13.44 -6.60
CA PHE A 5 -4.14 14.55 -7.33
C PHE A 5 -5.27 15.18 -6.54
N THR A 6 -6.22 14.34 -6.10
CA THR A 6 -7.39 14.77 -5.32
C THR A 6 -7.00 15.40 -3.99
N LYS A 7 -5.87 14.98 -3.39
CA LYS A 7 -5.32 15.64 -2.20
C LYS A 7 -4.86 17.07 -2.49
N VAL A 8 -4.15 17.30 -3.60
CA VAL A 8 -3.69 18.64 -4.00
C VAL A 8 -4.87 19.55 -4.33
N VAL A 9 -5.86 19.01 -5.05
CA VAL A 9 -7.10 19.75 -5.38
C VAL A 9 -7.85 20.15 -4.12
N ALA A 10 -8.09 19.21 -3.19
CA ALA A 10 -8.80 19.49 -1.94
C ALA A 10 -8.07 20.53 -1.08
N GLN A 11 -6.72 20.53 -1.10
CA GLN A 11 -5.93 21.52 -0.38
C GLN A 11 -6.00 22.92 -0.99
N ALA A 12 -6.05 23.02 -2.32
CA ALA A 12 -6.19 24.29 -3.03
C ALA A 12 -7.59 24.88 -2.82
N ASP A 13 -8.62 24.04 -2.95
CA ASP A 13 -10.02 24.39 -2.70
C ASP A 13 -10.24 24.91 -1.27
N ALA A 14 -9.69 24.23 -0.26
CA ALA A 14 -9.79 24.65 1.14
C ALA A 14 -9.15 26.02 1.44
N ARG A 15 -8.24 26.51 0.59
CA ARG A 15 -7.64 27.85 0.68
C ARG A 15 -8.29 28.87 -0.24
N GLY A 16 -9.18 28.45 -1.15
CA GLY A 16 -9.73 29.31 -2.19
C GLY A 16 -8.68 29.76 -3.21
N GLU A 17 -7.63 28.96 -3.40
CA GLU A 17 -6.50 29.28 -4.26
C GLU A 17 -6.45 28.37 -5.49
N PHE A 18 -5.84 28.85 -6.56
CA PHE A 18 -5.46 28.00 -7.69
C PHE A 18 -4.24 27.15 -7.35
N ILE A 19 -4.11 26.01 -8.04
CA ILE A 19 -2.92 25.16 -7.96
C ILE A 19 -1.72 25.94 -8.53
N ASN A 20 -0.65 26.07 -7.76
CA ASN A 20 0.54 26.81 -8.17
C ASN A 20 1.54 25.94 -8.96
N ALA A 21 2.53 26.59 -9.59
CA ALA A 21 3.53 25.91 -10.43
C ALA A 21 4.28 24.78 -9.68
N GLY A 22 4.69 25.00 -8.43
CA GLY A 22 5.40 23.97 -7.66
C GLY A 22 4.53 22.74 -7.35
N GLN A 23 3.22 22.91 -7.18
CA GLN A 23 2.30 21.79 -7.03
C GLN A 23 2.09 21.04 -8.34
N ILE A 24 2.05 21.75 -9.48
CA ILE A 24 1.98 21.14 -10.82
C ILE A 24 3.26 20.34 -11.09
N ASP A 25 4.43 20.89 -10.80
CA ASP A 25 5.72 20.23 -10.99
C ASP A 25 5.81 18.94 -10.16
N ALA A 26 5.32 18.95 -8.92
CA ALA A 26 5.26 17.77 -8.07
C ALA A 26 4.34 16.67 -8.65
N LEU A 27 3.17 17.05 -9.19
CA LEU A 27 2.28 16.10 -9.85
C LEU A 27 2.87 15.58 -11.16
N ALA A 28 3.55 16.43 -11.94
CA ALA A 28 4.24 16.04 -13.16
C ALA A 28 5.37 15.03 -12.87
N ALA A 29 6.16 15.26 -11.81
CA ALA A 29 7.18 14.30 -11.35
C ALA A 29 6.56 12.96 -10.94
N MET A 30 5.41 12.97 -10.26
CA MET A 30 4.68 11.73 -9.93
C MET A 30 4.22 10.98 -11.19
N VAL A 31 3.73 11.68 -12.21
CA VAL A 31 3.34 11.09 -13.50
C VAL A 31 4.56 10.50 -14.23
N ALA A 32 5.69 11.21 -14.23
CA ALA A 32 6.93 10.73 -14.85
C ALA A 32 7.41 9.40 -14.22
N GLU A 33 7.18 9.23 -12.92
CA GLU A 33 7.53 8.03 -12.16
C GLU A 33 6.43 6.96 -12.14
N SER A 34 5.32 7.16 -12.86
CA SER A 34 4.13 6.29 -12.80
C SER A 34 4.41 4.85 -13.21
N ASN A 35 5.25 4.62 -14.23
CA ASN A 35 5.62 3.27 -14.67
C ASN A 35 6.27 2.45 -13.55
N LYS A 36 7.17 3.06 -12.74
CA LYS A 36 7.78 2.37 -11.60
C LYS A 36 6.75 1.97 -10.55
N ARG A 37 5.73 2.81 -10.33
CA ARG A 37 4.59 2.46 -9.43
C ARG A 37 3.76 1.33 -10.01
N MET A 38 3.48 1.34 -11.31
CA MET A 38 2.73 0.27 -11.97
C MET A 38 3.48 -1.05 -11.90
N ASP A 39 4.80 -1.04 -12.09
CA ASP A 39 5.65 -2.23 -11.94
C ASP A 39 5.61 -2.78 -10.50
N ALA A 40 5.69 -1.91 -9.50
CA ALA A 40 5.59 -2.31 -8.10
C ALA A 40 4.22 -2.94 -7.78
N VAL A 41 3.12 -2.32 -8.25
CA VAL A 41 1.77 -2.88 -8.10
C VAL A 41 1.66 -4.22 -8.82
N ASN A 42 2.16 -4.32 -10.05
CA ASN A 42 2.11 -5.56 -10.82
C ASN A 42 2.90 -6.68 -10.11
N ARG A 43 4.08 -6.39 -9.57
CA ARG A 43 4.88 -7.37 -8.82
C ARG A 43 4.15 -7.86 -7.58
N ILE A 44 3.48 -6.98 -6.83
CA ILE A 44 2.69 -7.38 -5.66
C ILE A 44 1.49 -8.21 -6.09
N THR A 45 0.69 -7.73 -7.04
CA THR A 45 -0.55 -8.38 -7.48
C THR A 45 -0.29 -9.77 -8.08
N SER A 46 0.71 -9.89 -8.95
CA SER A 46 1.04 -11.17 -9.59
C SER A 46 1.64 -12.21 -8.62
N ASN A 47 2.16 -11.77 -7.47
CA ASN A 47 2.78 -12.66 -6.47
C ASN A 47 2.03 -12.68 -5.13
N ALA A 48 0.81 -12.13 -5.06
CA ALA A 48 0.12 -11.87 -3.79
C ALA A 48 -0.02 -13.11 -2.90
N SER A 49 -0.44 -14.24 -3.48
CA SER A 49 -0.59 -15.51 -2.74
C SER A 49 0.75 -16.01 -2.16
N ALA A 50 1.82 -15.93 -2.93
CA ALA A 50 3.16 -16.34 -2.49
C ALA A 50 3.69 -15.42 -1.38
N ILE A 51 3.49 -14.10 -1.51
CA ILE A 51 3.87 -13.11 -0.51
C ILE A 51 3.16 -13.41 0.82
N VAL A 52 1.84 -13.59 0.80
CA VAL A 52 1.05 -13.87 2.00
C VAL A 52 1.45 -15.20 2.63
N THR A 53 1.61 -16.25 1.82
CA THR A 53 1.96 -17.59 2.32
C THR A 53 3.33 -17.61 2.97
N ASN A 54 4.32 -16.95 2.37
CA ASN A 54 5.68 -16.89 2.93
C ASN A 54 5.70 -16.05 4.20
N ALA A 55 5.05 -14.88 4.22
CA ALA A 55 4.94 -14.06 5.43
C ALA A 55 4.25 -14.81 6.58
N ALA A 56 3.22 -15.62 6.29
CA ALA A 56 2.56 -16.44 7.29
C ALA A 56 3.48 -17.54 7.85
N ARG A 57 4.28 -18.20 6.98
CA ARG A 57 5.28 -19.20 7.41
C ARG A 57 6.32 -18.57 8.34
N ASP A 58 6.90 -17.45 7.92
CA ASP A 58 7.91 -16.73 8.69
C ASP A 58 7.35 -16.31 10.06
N LEU A 59 6.09 -15.85 10.11
CA LEU A 59 5.41 -15.49 11.35
C LEU A 59 5.26 -16.68 12.30
N PHE A 60 4.81 -17.84 11.82
CA PHE A 60 4.58 -19.00 12.67
C PHE A 60 5.86 -19.75 13.04
N GLU A 61 6.92 -19.62 12.25
CA GLU A 61 8.27 -20.04 12.63
C GLU A 61 8.79 -19.17 13.78
N ALA A 62 8.65 -17.84 13.66
CA ALA A 62 9.07 -16.90 14.70
C ALA A 62 8.21 -16.96 15.98
N GLN A 63 6.92 -17.32 15.85
CA GLN A 63 6.00 -17.44 16.97
C GLN A 63 5.14 -18.73 16.90
N PRO A 64 5.72 -19.88 17.29
CA PRO A 64 5.03 -21.18 17.23
C PRO A 64 3.82 -21.26 18.18
N ALA A 65 3.78 -20.47 19.25
CA ALA A 65 2.68 -20.47 20.22
C ALA A 65 1.34 -20.01 19.61
N LEU A 66 1.35 -19.27 18.49
CA LEU A 66 0.12 -18.80 17.83
C LEU A 66 -0.71 -19.93 17.24
N THR A 67 -0.08 -21.04 16.82
CA THR A 67 -0.73 -22.20 16.20
C THR A 67 -0.86 -23.39 17.15
N ALA A 68 -0.29 -23.31 18.35
CA ALA A 68 -0.50 -24.29 19.42
C ALA A 68 -1.93 -24.21 19.99
N PRO A 69 -2.41 -25.26 20.69
CA PRO A 69 -3.70 -25.21 21.39
C PRO A 69 -3.78 -24.01 22.35
N GLY A 70 -4.81 -23.18 22.21
CA GLY A 70 -4.98 -21.92 22.96
C GLY A 70 -4.36 -20.69 22.30
N GLY A 71 -3.58 -20.86 21.23
CA GLY A 71 -3.04 -19.80 20.39
C GLY A 71 -4.11 -19.13 19.51
N ASN A 72 -3.90 -17.85 19.16
CA ASN A 72 -4.93 -17.08 18.46
C ASN A 72 -5.16 -17.51 17.01
N ALA A 73 -4.19 -18.18 16.38
CA ALA A 73 -4.26 -18.70 15.02
C ALA A 73 -4.55 -20.23 14.99
N TYR A 74 -5.03 -20.78 16.11
CA TYR A 74 -5.60 -22.13 16.19
C TYR A 74 -7.13 -22.00 16.24
N THR A 75 -7.97 -22.70 15.46
CA THR A 75 -7.81 -23.75 14.45
C THR A 75 -7.82 -23.19 13.02
N SER A 76 -7.94 -24.03 11.97
CA SER A 76 -7.97 -23.62 10.54
C SER A 76 -9.03 -22.58 10.15
N ARG A 77 -10.05 -22.34 10.99
CA ARG A 77 -11.05 -21.29 10.76
C ARG A 77 -10.53 -19.89 11.13
N ARG A 78 -9.53 -19.81 12.01
CA ARG A 78 -8.88 -18.57 12.43
C ARG A 78 -7.64 -18.30 11.59
#